data_AF-A0A846BGP0-F1
#
_entry.id   AF-A0A846BGP0-F1
#
_cell.length_a   1.000
_cell.length_b   1.000
_cell.length_c   1.000
_cell.angle_alpha   90.00
_cell.angle_beta   90.00
_cell.angle_gamma   90.00
#
_symmetry.space_group_name_H-M   'P 1'
#
loop_
_entity.id
_entity.type
_entity.pdbx_description
1 polymer ?
#
loop_
_entity_poly.entity_id
_entity_poly.type
_entity_poly.pdbx_seq_one_letter_code
_entity_poly.pdbx_strand_id
1 'polypeptide(L)'
;MDIELAREQLKRIIQDYDLNVASLSSTTDIHHNSLYRFLKGEQDLSLSRWLKLLQALPPRAREEYLSVMFGIGDINRLSSEAKKSILFRMVSEIVDSSKV
;
A
#
# COMPACT_ATOMS: atom_id res chain seq x y z
N MET A 1 -5.20 9.68 6.80
CA MET A 1 -4.63 8.32 6.86
C MET A 1 -3.32 8.41 7.63
N ASP A 2 -3.14 7.62 8.67
CA ASP A 2 -1.88 7.59 9.45
C ASP A 2 -0.82 6.84 8.64
N ILE A 3 0.27 7.53 8.27
CA ILE A 3 1.36 6.98 7.47
C ILE A 3 2.13 5.89 8.23
N GLU A 4 2.16 5.97 9.56
CA GLU A 4 2.79 4.96 10.42
C GLU A 4 1.99 3.66 10.37
N LEU A 5 0.66 3.75 10.50
CA LEU A 5 -0.22 2.60 10.36
C LEU A 5 -0.09 1.93 8.98
N ALA A 6 -0.04 2.74 7.91
CA ALA A 6 0.15 2.25 6.54
C ALA A 6 1.46 1.46 6.40
N ARG A 7 2.54 1.99 6.97
CA ARG A 7 3.85 1.37 6.94
C ARG A 7 3.90 0.08 7.75
N GLU A 8 3.35 0.09 8.96
CA GLU A 8 3.28 -1.11 9.82
C GLU A 8 2.46 -2.22 9.19
N GLN A 9 1.31 -1.91 8.58
CA GLN A 9 0.54 -2.92 7.86
C GLN A 9 1.27 -3.47 6.65
N LEU A 10 2.00 -2.61 5.93
CA LEU A 10 2.80 -3.08 4.81
C LEU A 10 3.92 -4.04 5.27
N LYS A 11 4.62 -3.72 6.37
CA LYS A 11 5.62 -4.63 6.96
C LYS A 11 5.02 -5.99 7.29
N ARG A 12 3.86 -5.97 7.94
CA ARG A 12 3.14 -7.18 8.31
C ARG A 12 2.78 -8.01 7.08
N ILE A 13 2.20 -7.40 6.05
CA ILE A 13 1.87 -8.09 4.80
C ILE A 13 3.11 -8.68 4.12
N ILE A 14 4.24 -7.96 4.12
CA ILE A 14 5.51 -8.46 3.59
C ILE A 14 5.96 -9.72 4.35
N GLN A 15 5.80 -9.74 5.67
CA GLN A 15 6.17 -10.89 6.52
C GLN A 15 5.20 -12.06 6.37
N ASP A 16 3.89 -11.81 6.47
CA ASP A 16 2.84 -12.84 6.47
C ASP A 16 2.77 -13.59 5.13
N TYR A 17 3.14 -12.93 4.03
CA TYR A 17 3.17 -13.51 2.68
C TYR A 17 4.58 -13.88 2.19
N ASP A 18 5.60 -13.82 3.06
CA ASP A 18 7.01 -14.10 2.74
C ASP A 18 7.50 -13.38 1.46
N LEU A 19 7.18 -12.09 1.37
CA LEU A 19 7.48 -11.28 0.18
C LEU A 19 8.93 -10.81 0.20
N ASN A 20 9.65 -11.06 -0.89
CA ASN A 20 11.00 -10.55 -1.06
C ASN A 20 11.00 -9.05 -1.36
N VAL A 21 11.53 -8.25 -0.42
CA VAL A 21 11.65 -6.78 -0.54
C VAL A 21 12.50 -6.36 -1.74
N ALA A 22 13.54 -7.13 -2.10
CA ALA A 22 14.35 -6.85 -3.29
C ALA A 22 13.52 -7.03 -4.57
N SER A 23 12.69 -8.08 -4.65
CA SER A 23 11.77 -8.30 -5.77
C SER A 23 10.69 -7.21 -5.85
N LEU A 24 10.15 -6.76 -4.72
CA LEU A 24 9.22 -5.63 -4.71
C LEU A 24 9.89 -4.34 -5.20
N SER A 25 11.14 -4.10 -4.80
CA SER A 25 11.90 -2.90 -5.20
C SER A 25 12.15 -2.87 -6.72
N SER A 26 12.52 -4.00 -7.32
CA SER A 26 12.77 -4.08 -8.77
C SER A 26 11.50 -3.92 -9.60
N THR A 27 10.37 -4.46 -9.13
CA THR A 27 9.09 -4.39 -9.84
C THR A 27 8.44 -2.99 -9.77
N THR A 28 8.85 -2.16 -8.81
CA THR A 28 8.21 -0.88 -8.51
C THR A 28 9.02 0.34 -8.94
N ASP A 29 10.22 0.12 -9.50
CA ASP A 29 11.20 1.18 -9.80
C ASP A 29 11.54 2.03 -8.55
N ILE A 30 11.55 1.37 -7.38
CA ILE A 30 11.96 1.96 -6.11
C ILE A 30 13.32 1.35 -5.78
N HIS A 31 14.32 2.20 -5.58
CA HIS A 31 15.63 1.71 -5.15
C HIS A 31 15.52 0.92 -3.84
N HIS A 32 16.19 -0.25 -3.75
CA HIS A 32 16.10 -1.15 -2.61
C HIS A 32 16.30 -0.44 -1.25
N ASN A 33 17.35 0.38 -1.13
CA ASN A 33 17.60 1.15 0.09
C ASN A 33 16.49 2.14 0.43
N SER A 34 15.83 2.74 -0.56
CA SER A 34 14.72 3.67 -0.32
C SER A 34 13.49 2.93 0.20
N LEU A 35 13.20 1.73 -0.35
CA LEU A 35 12.12 0.90 0.17
C LEU A 35 12.43 0.44 1.61
N TYR A 36 13.67 0.05 1.89
CA TYR A 36 14.08 -0.36 3.23
C TYR A 36 13.97 0.78 4.26
N ARG A 37 14.44 1.99 3.92
CA ARG A 37 14.28 3.20 4.75
C ARG A 37 12.83 3.57 4.95
N PHE A 38 12.01 3.44 3.91
CA PHE A 38 10.57 3.64 4.03
C PHE A 38 9.94 2.68 5.01
N LEU A 39 10.26 1.38 4.91
CA LEU A 39 9.78 0.41 5.90
C LEU A 39 10.28 0.77 7.30
N LYS A 40 11.51 1.23 7.48
CA LYS A 40 11.99 1.66 8.83
C LYS A 40 11.39 2.98 9.34
N GLY A 41 10.63 3.72 8.54
CA GLY A 41 10.13 5.05 8.90
C GLY A 41 11.19 6.14 8.85
N GLU A 42 12.32 5.87 8.20
CA GLU A 42 13.42 6.82 8.02
C GLU A 42 13.22 7.72 6.79
N GLN A 43 12.28 7.38 5.91
CA GLN A 43 12.01 8.10 4.67
C GLN A 43 10.55 7.91 4.24
N ASP A 44 9.91 8.94 3.69
CA ASP A 44 8.58 8.78 3.07
C ASP A 44 8.67 8.46 1.57
N LEU A 45 7.63 7.78 1.07
CA LEU A 45 7.43 7.55 -0.35
C LEU A 45 6.42 8.56 -0.91
N SER A 46 6.62 8.98 -2.16
CA SER A 46 5.57 9.67 -2.89
C SER A 46 4.36 8.76 -3.07
N LEU A 47 3.16 9.35 -3.18
CA LEU A 47 1.92 8.63 -3.45
C LEU A 47 2.04 7.69 -4.65
N SER A 48 2.67 8.14 -5.75
CA SER A 48 2.83 7.33 -6.95
C SER A 48 3.69 6.08 -6.72
N ARG A 49 4.77 6.19 -5.94
CA ARG A 49 5.65 5.06 -5.59
C ARG A 49 4.94 4.10 -4.65
N TRP A 50 4.21 4.61 -3.66
CA TRP A 50 3.40 3.78 -2.77
C TRP A 50 2.32 3.00 -3.53
N LEU A 51 1.60 3.63 -4.46
CA LEU A 51 0.59 2.95 -5.29
C LEU A 51 1.22 1.85 -6.17
N LYS A 52 2.38 2.12 -6.80
CA LYS A 52 3.11 1.08 -7.55
C LYS A 52 3.46 -0.09 -6.65
N LEU A 53 3.88 0.17 -5.41
CA LEU A 53 4.19 -0.87 -4.44
C LEU A 53 2.98 -1.74 -4.10
N LEU A 54 1.82 -1.12 -3.84
CA LEU A 54 0.58 -1.86 -3.61
C LEU A 54 0.16 -2.69 -4.83
N GLN A 55 0.40 -2.20 -6.05
CA GLN A 55 0.12 -2.95 -7.27
C GLN A 55 1.05 -4.15 -7.49
N ALA A 56 2.27 -4.11 -6.94
CA ALA A 56 3.22 -5.21 -7.00
C ALA A 56 2.92 -6.33 -5.98
N LEU A 57 2.08 -6.06 -4.97
CA LEU A 57 1.67 -7.08 -4.01
C LEU A 57 0.79 -8.15 -4.69
N PRO A 58 0.89 -9.43 -4.27
CA PRO A 58 -0.06 -10.45 -4.67
C PRO A 58 -1.51 -10.02 -4.39
N PRO A 59 -2.50 -10.43 -5.21
CA PRO A 59 -3.89 -9.96 -5.07
C PRO A 59 -4.44 -10.07 -3.65
N ARG A 60 -4.26 -11.22 -2.99
CA ARG A 60 -4.72 -11.44 -1.61
C ARG A 60 -4.06 -10.52 -0.60
N ALA A 61 -2.73 -10.37 -0.68
CA ALA A 61 -1.95 -9.51 0.21
C ALA A 61 -2.35 -8.04 0.07
N ARG A 62 -2.62 -7.61 -1.18
CA ARG A 62 -3.12 -6.27 -1.48
C ARG A 62 -4.53 -6.05 -0.91
N GLU A 63 -5.42 -7.02 -1.09
CA GLU A 63 -6.79 -6.95 -0.57
C GLU A 63 -6.81 -6.86 0.96
N GLU A 64 -5.98 -7.65 1.64
CA GLU A 64 -5.83 -7.60 3.10
C GLU A 64 -5.22 -6.28 3.57
N TYR A 65 -4.19 -5.78 2.89
CA TYR A 65 -3.64 -4.46 3.18
C TYR A 65 -4.72 -3.38 3.11
N LEU A 66 -5.51 -3.39 2.03
CA LEU A 66 -6.57 -2.41 1.82
C LEU A 66 -7.71 -2.59 2.84
N SER A 67 -8.09 -3.82 3.17
CA SER A 67 -9.17 -4.09 4.15
C SER A 67 -8.86 -3.45 5.50
N VAL A 68 -7.62 -3.61 5.99
CA VAL A 68 -7.18 -3.03 7.26
C VAL A 68 -7.08 -1.51 7.17
N MET A 69 -6.43 -0.98 6.13
CA MET A 69 -6.23 0.46 5.98
C MET A 69 -7.52 1.26 5.84
N PHE A 70 -8.60 0.63 5.35
CA PHE A 70 -9.90 1.27 5.17
C PHE A 70 -10.96 0.81 6.18
N GLY A 71 -10.61 -0.07 7.13
CA GLY A 71 -11.58 -0.64 8.07
C GLY A 71 -12.73 -1.38 7.38
N ILE A 72 -12.49 -1.88 6.16
CA ILE A 72 -13.46 -2.62 5.37
C ILE A 72 -13.23 -4.09 5.66
N GLY A 73 -14.13 -4.75 6.38
CA GLY A 73 -13.97 -6.15 6.79
C GLY A 73 -13.69 -7.10 5.61
N ASP A 74 -14.74 -7.64 4.99
CA ASP A 74 -14.58 -8.61 3.90
C ASP A 74 -14.64 -7.93 2.53
N ILE A 75 -13.53 -7.32 2.11
CA ILE A 75 -13.41 -6.66 0.80
C ILE A 75 -13.70 -7.63 -0.36
N ASN A 76 -13.60 -8.95 -0.14
CA ASN A 76 -13.88 -9.97 -1.15
C ASN A 76 -15.36 -10.10 -1.50
N ARG A 77 -16.26 -9.59 -0.64
CA ARG A 77 -17.69 -9.51 -0.92
C ARG A 77 -18.08 -8.30 -1.77
N LEU A 78 -17.14 -7.39 -2.03
CA LEU A 78 -17.40 -6.22 -2.86
C LEU A 78 -17.26 -6.55 -4.35
N SER A 79 -18.15 -5.95 -5.15
CA SER A 79 -18.02 -5.99 -6.61
C SER A 79 -16.75 -5.28 -7.08
N SER A 80 -16.28 -5.63 -8.28
CA SER A 80 -15.12 -5.00 -8.90
C SER A 80 -15.28 -3.48 -9.03
N GLU A 81 -16.47 -2.99 -9.37
CA GLU A 81 -16.81 -1.56 -9.40
C GLU A 81 -16.69 -0.90 -8.01
N ALA A 82 -17.16 -1.57 -6.95
CA ALA A 82 -17.04 -1.03 -5.59
C ALA A 82 -15.56 -0.96 -5.15
N LYS A 83 -14.76 -1.99 -5.44
CA LYS A 83 -13.30 -1.99 -5.20
C LYS A 83 -12.60 -0.85 -5.93
N LYS A 84 -12.93 -0.60 -7.20
CA LYS A 84 -12.39 0.52 -8.00
C LYS A 84 -12.81 1.88 -7.47
N SER A 85 -14.07 2.04 -7.08
CA SER A 85 -14.60 3.30 -6.52
C SER A 85 -13.91 3.67 -5.20
N ILE A 86 -13.68 2.67 -4.33
CA ILE A 86 -12.88 2.84 -3.11
C ILE A 86 -11.48 3.31 -3.48
N LEU A 87 -10.80 2.62 -4.40
CA LEU A 87 -9.45 3.00 -4.88
C LEU A 87 -9.39 4.42 -5.46
N PHE A 88 -10.42 4.86 -6.19
CA PHE A 88 -10.49 6.22 -6.73
C PHE A 88 -10.71 7.28 -5.66
N ARG A 89 -11.64 7.04 -4.72
CA ARG A 89 -11.84 7.92 -3.56
C ARG A 89 -10.56 8.04 -2.72
N MET A 90 -9.85 6.93 -2.53
CA MET A 90 -8.56 6.88 -1.83
C MET A 90 -7.50 7.79 -2.47
N VAL A 91 -7.36 7.74 -3.79
CA VAL A 91 -6.40 8.59 -4.50
C VAL A 91 -6.77 10.06 -4.33
N SER A 92 -8.06 10.40 -4.45
CA SER A 92 -8.53 11.79 -4.28
C SER A 92 -8.31 12.32 -2.86
N GLU A 93 -8.67 11.57 -1.82
CA GLU A 93 -8.52 12.01 -0.42
C GLU A 93 -7.05 12.20 -0.01
N ILE A 94 -6.14 11.37 -0.52
CA ILE A 94 -4.70 11.52 -0.27
C ILE A 94 -4.13 12.73 -1.01
N VAL A 95 -4.54 12.96 -2.26
CA VAL A 95 -4.11 14.12 -3.05
C VAL A 95 -4.59 15.42 -2.39
N ASP A 96 -5.83 15.47 -1.92
CA ASP A 96 -6.37 16.67 -1.28
C ASP A 96 -5.74 16.93 0.09
N SER A 97 -5.43 15.87 0.85
CA SER A 97 -4.71 15.99 2.13
C SER A 97 -3.24 16.43 1.97
N SER A 98 -2.67 16.31 0.77
CA SER A 98 -1.29 16.72 0.47
C SER A 98 -1.17 18.17 -0.02
N LYS A 99 -2.30 18.88 -0.15
CA LYS A 99 -2.37 20.28 -0.58
C LYS A 99 -2.60 21.28 0.57
N VAL A 100 -2.60 20.80 1.82
CA VAL A 100 -2.78 21.61 3.04
C VAL A 100 -1.45 21.75 3.77
#